data_AF-A0A0C2G3E0-F1
#
_entry.id   AF-A0A0C2G3E0-F1
#
_cell.length_a   1.000
_cell.length_b   1.000
_cell.length_c   1.000
_cell.angle_alpha   90.00
_cell.angle_beta   90.00
_cell.angle_gamma   90.00
#
_symmetry.space_group_name_H-M   'P 1'
#
loop_
_entity.id
_entity.type
_entity.pdbx_description
1 polymer ?
#
loop_
_entity_poly.entity_id
_entity_poly.type
_entity_poly.pdbx_seq_one_letter_code
_entity_poly.pdbx_strand_id
1 'polypeptide(L)'
;MSLFVDWAGGEGRTPLKLRPLRPAAHYIMFFLILTIIATVSQTEASQAEAELYRTLMKNYSAIVRPVRNPNKVLTVSMKVFLQQILNVDEQDQVIEVNAWLKY
;
A
#
# COMPACT_ATOMS: atom_id res chain seq x y z
N MET A 1 -62.79 -12.20 -19.12
CA MET A 1 -63.15 -13.39 -19.93
C MET A 1 -62.05 -13.49 -20.98
N SER A 2 -60.95 -14.21 -20.77
CA SER A 2 -60.85 -15.66 -20.53
C SER A 2 -60.11 -16.03 -19.25
N LEU A 3 -60.65 -17.03 -18.57
CA LEU A 3 -59.97 -17.86 -17.58
C LEU A 3 -58.97 -18.76 -18.29
N PHE A 4 -57.74 -18.87 -17.78
CA PHE A 4 -56.97 -20.10 -17.90
C PHE A 4 -56.25 -20.33 -16.57
N VAL A 5 -56.85 -21.23 -15.81
CA VAL A 5 -56.36 -21.86 -14.60
C VAL A 5 -55.17 -22.73 -15.00
N ASP A 6 -54.06 -22.69 -14.27
CA ASP A 6 -53.51 -23.92 -13.69
C ASP A 6 -52.36 -23.66 -12.72
N TRP A 7 -52.48 -24.34 -11.60
CA TRP A 7 -51.66 -24.31 -10.41
C TRP A 7 -50.79 -25.57 -10.43
N ALA A 8 -49.47 -25.42 -10.51
CA ALA A 8 -48.52 -26.52 -10.30
C ALA A 8 -47.38 -26.00 -9.43
N GLY A 9 -47.32 -26.51 -8.20
CA GLY A 9 -46.32 -26.15 -7.21
C GLY A 9 -44.92 -26.68 -7.49
N GLY A 10 -43.96 -26.13 -6.76
CA GLY A 10 -42.61 -26.67 -6.59
C GLY A 10 -41.50 -25.77 -7.14
N GLU A 11 -40.65 -25.28 -6.23
CA GLU A 11 -39.30 -24.74 -6.44
C GLU A 11 -38.92 -24.15 -7.81
N GLY A 12 -38.79 -22.82 -7.90
CA GLY A 12 -38.22 -22.22 -9.10
C GLY A 12 -38.07 -20.71 -9.10
N ARG A 13 -36.98 -20.23 -8.47
CA ARG A 13 -36.24 -18.98 -8.78
C ARG A 13 -37.10 -17.71 -8.79
N THR A 14 -37.13 -16.99 -7.67
CA THR A 14 -37.49 -15.58 -7.70
C THR A 14 -36.64 -14.89 -8.76
N PRO A 15 -37.24 -14.17 -9.74
CA PRO A 15 -36.45 -13.41 -10.69
C PRO A 15 -35.61 -12.44 -9.87
N LEU A 16 -34.31 -12.36 -10.15
CA LEU A 16 -33.39 -11.38 -9.58
C LEU A 16 -33.98 -9.99 -9.82
N LYS A 17 -34.82 -9.55 -8.88
CA LYS A 17 -35.46 -8.26 -8.87
C LYS A 17 -34.37 -7.29 -8.51
N LEU A 18 -33.64 -6.84 -9.53
CA LEU A 18 -32.59 -5.83 -9.42
C LEU A 18 -33.19 -4.69 -8.60
N ARG A 19 -32.74 -4.58 -7.34
CA ARG A 19 -33.19 -3.51 -6.44
C ARG A 19 -32.89 -2.20 -7.16
N PRO A 20 -33.88 -1.32 -7.38
CA PRO A 20 -33.59 -0.03 -7.97
C PRO A 20 -32.61 0.70 -7.06
N LEU A 21 -31.54 1.22 -7.66
CA LEU A 21 -30.53 2.04 -6.99
C LEU A 21 -31.27 3.14 -6.22
N ARG A 22 -31.23 3.04 -4.89
CA ARG A 22 -31.97 3.94 -3.99
C ARG A 22 -31.61 5.39 -4.36
N PRO A 23 -32.57 6.29 -4.62
CA PRO A 23 -32.28 7.69 -4.97
C PRO A 23 -31.50 8.42 -3.89
N ALA A 24 -31.57 7.94 -2.64
CA ALA A 24 -30.74 8.38 -1.52
C ALA A 24 -29.23 8.16 -1.73
N ALA A 25 -28.81 7.23 -2.59
CA ALA A 25 -27.40 6.96 -2.87
C ALA A 25 -26.69 8.14 -3.54
N HIS A 26 -27.40 8.91 -4.37
CA HIS A 26 -26.83 10.10 -5.03
C HIS A 26 -26.58 11.23 -4.03
N TYR A 27 -27.47 11.42 -3.07
CA TYR A 27 -27.27 12.39 -1.98
C TYR A 27 -26.13 11.96 -1.04
N ILE A 28 -26.02 10.66 -0.75
CA ILE A 28 -24.90 10.11 0.04
C ILE A 28 -23.58 10.26 -0.72
N MET A 29 -23.54 9.94 -2.02
CA MET A 29 -22.35 10.18 -2.85
C MET A 29 -21.97 11.65 -2.92
N PHE A 30 -22.95 12.54 -3.09
CA PHE A 30 -22.70 13.98 -3.14
C PHE A 30 -22.16 14.50 -1.81
N PHE A 31 -22.70 14.03 -0.69
CA PHE A 31 -22.21 14.35 0.65
C PHE A 31 -20.80 13.83 0.89
N LEU A 32 -20.49 12.61 0.44
CA LEU A 32 -19.13 12.05 0.51
C LEU A 32 -18.14 12.88 -0.33
N ILE A 33 -18.51 13.27 -1.55
CA ILE A 33 -17.69 14.12 -2.41
C ILE A 33 -17.43 15.49 -1.73
N LEU A 34 -18.45 16.12 -1.16
CA LEU A 34 -18.30 17.38 -0.42
C LEU A 34 -17.37 17.24 0.79
N THR A 35 -17.50 16.14 1.54
CA THR A 35 -16.66 15.87 2.72
C THR A 35 -15.18 15.64 2.32
N ILE A 36 -14.95 14.97 1.19
CA ILE A 36 -13.60 14.78 0.64
C ILE A 36 -13.00 16.12 0.20
N ILE A 37 -13.75 16.98 -0.52
CA ILE A 37 -13.25 18.28 -0.96
C ILE A 37 -12.92 19.20 0.25
N ALA A 38 -13.75 19.18 1.29
CA ALA A 38 -13.53 19.97 2.50
C ALA A 38 -12.29 19.55 3.30
N THR A 39 -11.94 18.26 3.29
CA THR A 39 -10.78 17.73 4.03
C THR A 39 -9.45 17.93 3.30
N VAL A 40 -9.44 17.94 1.96
CA VAL A 40 -8.23 18.19 1.16
C VAL A 40 -7.63 19.57 1.41
N SER A 41 -8.47 20.57 1.68
CA SER A 41 -8.05 21.96 1.93
C SER A 41 -7.30 22.17 3.26
N GLN A 42 -7.30 21.16 4.14
CA GLN A 42 -6.62 21.20 5.45
C GLN A 42 -5.31 20.39 5.45
N THR A 43 -4.84 19.97 4.28
CA THR A 43 -3.60 19.19 4.17
C THR A 43 -2.38 20.11 4.14
N GLU A 44 -1.81 20.37 5.32
CA GLU A 44 -0.48 20.96 5.47
C GLU A 44 0.57 19.87 5.15
N ALA A 45 0.92 19.72 3.88
CA ALA A 45 2.15 19.00 3.53
C ALA A 45 3.34 19.86 3.95
N SER A 46 4.37 19.26 4.58
CA SER A 46 5.55 19.99 5.05
C SER A 46 6.34 20.60 3.89
N GLN A 47 6.02 21.85 3.51
CA GLN A 47 6.70 22.57 2.41
C GLN A 47 8.21 22.70 2.69
N ALA A 48 8.58 22.92 3.95
CA ALA A 48 9.96 23.01 4.38
C ALA A 48 10.73 21.70 4.16
N GLU A 49 10.11 20.54 4.41
CA GLU A 49 10.71 19.23 4.13
C GLU A 49 10.96 19.05 2.62
N ALA A 50 9.98 19.41 1.79
CA ALA A 50 10.10 19.31 0.35
C ALA A 50 11.21 20.22 -0.22
N GLU A 51 11.34 21.44 0.31
CA GLU A 51 12.40 22.38 -0.07
C GLU A 51 13.79 21.89 0.37
N LEU A 52 13.90 21.41 1.62
CA LEU A 52 15.15 20.84 2.14
C LEU A 52 15.58 19.62 1.32
N TYR A 53 14.64 18.72 1.02
CA TYR A 53 14.91 17.55 0.20
C TYR A 53 15.43 17.94 -1.19
N ARG A 54 14.73 18.86 -1.88
CA ARG A 54 15.16 19.37 -3.19
C ARG A 54 16.57 19.98 -3.13
N THR A 55 16.86 20.71 -2.07
CA THR A 55 18.16 21.38 -1.90
C THR A 55 19.29 20.38 -1.61
N LEU A 56 19.07 19.39 -0.74
CA LEU A 56 20.07 18.36 -0.40
C LEU A 56 20.35 17.43 -1.58
N MET A 57 19.32 17.09 -2.36
CA MET A 57 19.47 16.21 -3.52
C MET A 57 20.02 16.97 -4.76
N LYS A 58 20.00 18.30 -4.76
CA LYS A 58 20.55 19.11 -5.85
C LYS A 58 22.06 18.85 -5.97
N ASN A 59 22.49 18.36 -7.12
CA ASN A 59 23.89 18.00 -7.42
C ASN A 59 24.46 16.86 -6.54
N TYR A 60 23.62 16.03 -5.94
CA TYR A 60 24.07 14.81 -5.25
C TYR A 60 24.23 13.65 -6.26
N SER A 61 25.41 13.02 -6.29
CA SER A 61 25.67 11.83 -7.13
C SER A 61 25.81 10.59 -6.27
N ALA A 62 24.90 9.63 -6.43
CA ALA A 62 24.90 8.38 -5.67
C ALA A 62 26.04 7.41 -6.05
N ILE A 63 26.66 7.61 -7.22
CA ILE A 63 27.74 6.74 -7.73
C ILE A 63 29.08 7.12 -7.07
N VAL A 64 29.24 8.39 -6.71
CA VAL A 64 30.49 8.89 -6.14
C VAL A 64 30.48 8.67 -4.63
N ARG A 65 31.61 8.19 -4.11
CA ARG A 65 31.81 7.99 -2.67
C ARG A 65 31.63 9.33 -1.92
N PRO A 66 30.77 9.41 -0.89
CA PRO A 66 30.43 10.67 -0.22
C PRO A 66 31.52 11.12 0.76
N VAL A 67 32.68 11.53 0.26
CA VAL A 67 33.81 12.00 1.08
C VAL A 67 34.36 13.30 0.52
N ARG A 68 34.56 14.29 1.40
CA ARG A 68 35.14 15.60 1.01
C ARG A 68 36.60 15.50 0.58
N ASN A 69 37.36 14.56 1.14
CA ASN A 69 38.76 14.31 0.82
C ASN A 69 38.94 12.86 0.32
N PRO A 70 39.44 12.65 -0.90
CA PRO A 70 39.60 11.31 -1.45
C PRO A 70 40.56 10.42 -0.66
N ASN A 71 41.46 11.00 0.14
CA ASN A 71 42.46 10.26 0.93
C ASN A 71 41.93 9.73 2.28
N LYS A 72 40.69 10.09 2.66
CA LYS A 72 40.09 9.61 3.91
C LYS A 72 39.30 8.32 3.69
N VAL A 73 39.47 7.37 4.60
CA VAL A 73 38.74 6.09 4.63
C VAL A 73 37.35 6.30 5.22
N LEU A 74 36.35 5.56 4.70
CA LEU A 74 35.01 5.45 5.27
C LEU A 74 34.92 4.18 6.13
N THR A 75 34.56 4.34 7.40
CA THR A 75 34.30 3.20 8.30
C THR A 75 32.81 2.86 8.27
N VAL A 76 32.47 1.63 7.86
CA VAL A 76 31.09 1.12 7.84
C VAL A 76 30.90 0.15 9.01
N SER A 77 30.01 0.50 9.93
CA SER A 77 29.71 -0.31 11.12
C SER A 77 28.50 -1.19 10.86
N MET A 78 28.75 -2.46 10.56
CA MET A 78 27.68 -3.43 10.26
C MET A 78 27.21 -4.14 11.53
N LYS A 79 25.90 -4.34 11.64
CA LYS A 79 25.27 -5.16 12.69
C LYS A 79 24.31 -6.15 12.03
N VAL A 80 24.37 -7.39 12.45
CA VAL A 80 23.48 -8.46 11.99
C VAL A 80 22.60 -8.87 13.15
N PHE A 81 21.30 -8.92 12.90
CA PHE A 81 20.31 -9.44 13.84
C PHE A 81 19.74 -10.73 13.25
N LEU A 82 20.12 -11.86 13.83
CA LEU A 82 19.55 -13.15 13.46
C LEU A 82 18.12 -13.21 14.00
N GLN A 83 17.15 -13.41 13.11
CA GLN A 83 15.76 -13.57 13.51
C GLN A 83 15.45 -15.04 13.77
N GLN A 84 15.71 -15.92 12.79
CA GLN A 84 15.41 -17.34 12.86
C GLN A 84 16.34 -18.15 11.94
N ILE A 85 16.51 -19.45 12.24
CA ILE A 85 17.14 -20.44 11.36
C ILE A 85 16.00 -21.21 10.67
N LEU A 86 15.99 -21.26 9.34
CA LEU A 86 14.97 -21.93 8.55
C LEU A 86 15.32 -23.39 8.32
N ASN A 87 16.55 -23.64 7.86
CA ASN A 87 17.01 -24.98 7.52
C ASN A 87 18.52 -25.11 7.70
N VAL A 88 18.97 -26.33 7.97
CA VAL A 88 20.38 -26.71 8.06
C VAL A 88 20.56 -27.93 7.17
N ASP A 89 21.33 -27.78 6.09
CA ASP A 89 21.76 -28.91 5.27
C ASP A 89 23.17 -29.31 5.67
N GLU A 90 23.30 -30.50 6.28
CA GLU A 90 24.57 -31.04 6.75
C GLU A 90 25.39 -31.70 5.63
N GLN A 91 24.72 -32.16 4.56
CA GLN A 91 25.38 -32.78 3.43
C GLN A 91 26.00 -31.72 2.53
N ASP A 92 25.26 -30.65 2.26
CA ASP A 92 25.72 -29.52 1.43
C ASP A 92 26.38 -28.39 2.25
N GLN A 93 26.39 -28.49 3.58
CA GLN A 93 26.96 -27.51 4.53
C GLN A 93 26.39 -26.09 4.38
N VAL A 94 25.09 -25.99 4.10
CA VAL A 94 24.38 -24.72 3.92
C VAL A 94 23.39 -24.49 5.07
N ILE A 95 23.37 -23.27 5.61
CA ILE A 95 22.38 -22.84 6.60
C ILE A 95 21.55 -21.71 6.01
N GLU A 96 20.24 -21.91 6.00
CA GLU A 96 19.28 -20.90 5.59
C GLU A 96 18.77 -20.16 6.83
N VAL A 97 18.93 -18.83 6.85
CA VAL A 97 18.51 -17.99 7.99
C VAL A 97 17.73 -16.77 7.53
N ASN A 98 16.82 -16.32 8.39
CA ASN A 98 16.22 -15.00 8.28
C ASN A 98 17.00 -14.07 9.22
N ALA A 99 17.63 -13.04 8.67
CA ALA A 99 18.42 -12.09 9.42
C ALA A 99 18.20 -10.67 8.88
N TRP A 100 18.26 -9.69 9.77
CA TRP A 100 18.21 -8.28 9.42
C TRP A 100 19.61 -7.70 9.45
N LEU A 101 19.95 -6.95 8.42
CA LEU A 101 21.22 -6.22 8.34
C LEU A 101 20.98 -4.74 8.64
N LYS A 102 21.75 -4.20 9.59
CA LYS A 102 21.81 -2.77 9.87
C LYS A 102 23.20 -2.24 9.51
N TYR A 103 23.23 -1.20 8.70
CA TYR A 103 24.44 -0.55 8.18
C TYR A 103 24.30 0.98 8.23
#